data_AF-A0A7X1ZNG2-F1
#
_entry.id   AF-A0A7X1ZNG2-F1
#
_cell.length_a   1.000
_cell.length_b   1.000
_cell.length_c   1.000
_cell.angle_alpha   90.00
_cell.angle_beta   90.00
_cell.angle_gamma   90.00
#
_symmetry.space_group_name_H-M   'P 1'
#
loop_
_entity.id
_entity.type
_entity.pdbx_description
1 polymer ?
#
loop_
_entity_poly.entity_id
_entity_poly.type
_entity_poly.pdbx_seq_one_letter_code
_entity_poly.pdbx_strand_id
1 'polypeptide(L)'
;MIEKLKELLESMEKMKEVQRIVYDYFKHLTTLSTGLILIIVAFLEKVFSDPIGIPYVVISVICFALCLIGSLLALPSPGNIILYMTAMRISLQGEDAEKAIKEGDKTMKVINKTVNRMKIYDHVTRYSFLAGIIAFLIFAGINFFN
;
A
#
# COMPACT_ATOMS: atom_id res chain seq x y z
N MET A 1 26.06 11.99 24.63
CA MET A 1 25.45 12.90 23.62
C MET A 1 25.72 12.40 22.21
N ILE A 2 26.99 12.11 21.86
CA ILE A 2 27.37 11.56 20.55
C ILE A 2 26.66 10.22 20.24
N GLU A 3 26.56 9.30 21.21
CA GLU A 3 25.84 8.02 21.06
C GLU A 3 24.39 8.21 20.58
N LYS A 4 23.63 9.10 21.26
CA LYS A 4 22.22 9.38 20.96
C LYS A 4 22.02 10.06 19.60
N LEU A 5 22.98 10.90 19.19
CA LEU A 5 22.97 11.52 17.87
C LEU A 5 23.14 10.46 16.78
N LYS A 6 23.99 9.46 17.02
CA LYS A 6 24.22 8.33 16.11
C LYS A 6 22.98 7.46 15.96
N GLU A 7 22.31 7.12 17.06
CA GLU A 7 21.01 6.41 17.04
C GLU A 7 19.94 7.20 16.26
N LEU A 8 19.87 8.52 16.43
CA LEU A 8 18.96 9.39 15.68
C LEU A 8 19.26 9.38 14.17
N LEU A 9 20.52 9.46 13.79
CA LEU A 9 20.94 9.35 12.38
C LEU A 9 20.55 8.00 11.78
N GLU A 10 20.78 6.90 12.50
CA GLU A 10 20.39 5.56 12.07
C GLU A 10 18.86 5.44 11.92
N SER A 11 18.10 6.09 12.81
CA SER A 11 16.63 6.15 12.70
C SER A 11 16.18 6.91 11.44
N MET A 12 16.88 7.98 11.05
CA MET A 12 16.58 8.73 9.82
C MET A 12 16.87 7.92 8.56
N GLU A 13 17.93 7.11 8.55
CA GLU A 13 18.21 6.21 7.43
C GLU A 13 17.13 5.13 7.28
N LYS A 14 16.75 4.47 8.37
CA LYS A 14 15.64 3.49 8.37
C LYS A 14 14.34 4.12 7.88
N MET A 15 14.10 5.38 8.25
CA MET A 15 12.94 6.14 7.80
C MET A 15 12.94 6.39 6.28
N LYS A 16 14.08 6.77 5.68
CA LYS A 16 14.20 6.89 4.20
C LYS A 16 13.90 5.58 3.49
N GLU A 17 14.37 4.46 4.04
CA GLU A 17 14.10 3.14 3.48
C GLU A 17 12.60 2.82 3.48
N VAL A 18 11.90 3.12 4.59
CA VAL A 18 10.43 3.00 4.65
C VAL A 18 9.75 3.86 3.58
N GLN A 19 10.18 5.12 3.40
CA GLN A 19 9.61 6.00 2.38
C GLN A 19 9.81 5.43 0.96
N ARG A 20 10.99 4.87 0.67
CA ARG A 20 11.27 4.22 -0.61
C ARG A 20 10.36 3.01 -0.84
N ILE A 21 10.23 2.14 0.16
CA ILE A 21 9.34 0.96 0.08
C ILE A 21 7.90 1.39 -0.18
N VAL A 22 7.42 2.44 0.48
CA VAL A 22 6.06 2.93 0.26
C VAL A 22 5.89 3.54 -1.13
N TYR A 23 6.87 4.29 -1.63
CA TYR A 23 6.85 4.81 -2.99
C TYR A 23 6.79 3.68 -4.04
N ASP A 24 7.64 2.67 -3.89
CA ASP A 24 7.63 1.51 -4.79
C ASP A 24 6.31 0.73 -4.70
N TYR A 25 5.74 0.60 -3.51
CA TYR A 25 4.39 0.02 -3.33
C TYR A 25 3.33 0.82 -4.09
N PHE A 26 3.32 2.16 -3.98
CA PHE A 26 2.36 2.99 -4.71
C PHE A 26 2.51 2.87 -6.22
N LYS A 27 3.75 2.84 -6.70
CA LYS A 27 4.02 2.64 -8.13
C LYS A 27 3.43 1.32 -8.62
N HIS A 28 3.69 0.21 -7.91
CA HIS A 28 3.13 -1.09 -8.25
C HIS A 28 1.60 -1.10 -8.21
N LEU A 29 1.02 -0.49 -7.18
CA LEU A 29 -0.43 -0.38 -7.05
C LEU A 29 -1.06 0.38 -8.22
N THR A 30 -0.48 1.51 -8.64
CA THR A 30 -1.00 2.29 -9.77
C THR A 30 -0.93 1.51 -11.08
N THR A 31 0.18 0.81 -11.35
CA THR A 31 0.32 -0.03 -12.55
C THR A 31 -0.67 -1.20 -12.55
N LEU A 32 -0.85 -1.84 -11.39
CA LEU A 32 -1.77 -2.96 -11.23
C LEU A 32 -3.23 -2.51 -11.38
N SER A 33 -3.58 -1.34 -10.83
CA SER A 33 -4.91 -0.74 -10.98
C SER A 33 -5.23 -0.35 -12.42
N THR A 34 -4.26 0.23 -13.14
CA THR A 34 -4.43 0.59 -14.56
C THR A 34 -4.56 -0.65 -15.44
N GLY A 35 -3.73 -1.67 -15.23
CA GLY A 35 -3.87 -2.95 -15.92
C GLY A 35 -5.22 -3.62 -15.65
N LEU A 36 -5.72 -3.51 -14.43
CA LEU A 36 -7.02 -4.03 -14.04
C LEU A 36 -8.20 -3.37 -14.74
N ILE A 37 -8.18 -2.04 -14.84
CA ILE A 37 -9.24 -1.30 -15.55
C ILE A 37 -9.31 -1.76 -17.01
N LEU A 38 -8.16 -1.95 -17.66
CA LEU A 38 -8.11 -2.45 -19.04
C LEU A 38 -8.69 -3.86 -19.16
N ILE A 39 -8.38 -4.75 -18.22
CA ILE A 39 -8.96 -6.10 -18.18
C ILE A 39 -10.48 -6.03 -18.01
N ILE A 40 -10.98 -5.21 -17.07
CA ILE A 40 -12.42 -5.06 -16.85
C ILE A 40 -13.11 -4.55 -18.12
N VAL A 41 -12.55 -3.51 -18.77
CA VAL A 41 -13.09 -2.95 -20.01
C VAL A 41 -13.08 -3.97 -21.14
N ALA A 42 -12.00 -4.73 -21.32
CA ALA A 42 -11.90 -5.75 -22.36
C ALA A 42 -12.91 -6.90 -22.16
N PHE A 43 -13.28 -7.20 -20.92
CA PHE A 43 -14.25 -8.26 -20.61
C PHE A 43 -15.70 -7.75 -20.57
N LEU A 44 -15.89 -6.44 -20.45
CA LEU A 44 -17.22 -5.82 -20.39
C LEU A 44 -18.05 -6.17 -21.64
N GLU A 45 -17.43 -6.15 -22.83
CA GLU A 45 -18.09 -6.47 -24.11
C GLU A 45 -18.55 -7.94 -24.18
N LYS A 46 -17.74 -8.88 -23.68
CA LYS A 46 -18.09 -10.31 -23.63
C LYS A 46 -19.20 -10.60 -22.62
N VAL A 47 -19.21 -9.90 -21.49
CA VAL A 47 -20.21 -10.08 -20.42
C VAL A 47 -21.60 -9.69 -20.88
N PHE A 48 -21.71 -8.64 -21.70
CA PHE A 48 -23.00 -8.24 -22.26
C PHE A 48 -23.49 -9.15 -23.38
N SER A 49 -22.62 -9.95 -23.97
CA SER A 49 -22.96 -10.88 -25.06
C SER A 49 -23.49 -12.22 -24.55
N ASP A 50 -23.06 -12.69 -23.37
CA ASP A 50 -23.45 -14.00 -22.82
C ASP A 50 -23.78 -13.95 -21.30
N PRO A 51 -25.05 -14.09 -20.90
CA PRO A 51 -25.50 -13.85 -19.52
C PRO A 51 -25.08 -14.93 -18.51
N ILE A 52 -24.65 -16.11 -18.98
CA ILE A 52 -24.23 -17.24 -18.12
C ILE A 52 -22.97 -16.88 -17.32
N GLY A 53 -22.16 -15.94 -17.82
CA GLY A 53 -20.88 -15.56 -17.23
C GLY A 53 -20.91 -14.44 -16.18
N ILE A 54 -22.04 -13.76 -16.03
CA ILE A 54 -22.19 -12.56 -15.19
C ILE A 54 -21.69 -12.74 -13.73
N PRO A 55 -22.03 -13.82 -12.99
CA PRO A 55 -21.67 -13.91 -11.57
C PRO A 55 -20.15 -13.96 -11.34
N TYR A 56 -19.39 -14.59 -12.23
CA TYR A 56 -17.93 -14.69 -12.11
C TYR A 56 -17.22 -13.35 -12.32
N VAL A 57 -17.75 -12.55 -13.26
CA VAL A 57 -17.23 -11.19 -13.49
C VAL A 57 -17.54 -10.29 -12.30
N VAL A 58 -18.76 -10.38 -11.76
CA VAL A 58 -19.14 -9.61 -10.57
C VAL A 58 -18.23 -9.94 -9.38
N ILE A 59 -17.94 -11.22 -9.12
CA ILE A 59 -17.01 -11.64 -8.05
C ILE A 59 -15.60 -11.09 -8.28
N SER A 60 -15.12 -11.14 -9.52
CA SER A 60 -13.79 -10.62 -9.88
C SER A 60 -13.71 -9.12 -9.66
N VAL A 61 -14.72 -8.37 -10.11
CA VAL A 61 -14.81 -6.91 -9.92
C VAL A 61 -14.87 -6.56 -8.43
N ILE A 62 -15.63 -7.29 -7.62
CA ILE A 62 -15.69 -7.07 -6.17
C ILE A 62 -14.33 -7.33 -5.51
N CYS A 63 -13.63 -8.41 -5.87
CA CYS A 63 -12.29 -8.70 -5.34
C CYS A 63 -11.30 -7.58 -5.70
N PHE A 64 -11.37 -7.07 -6.93
CA PHE A 64 -10.52 -5.96 -7.36
C PHE A 64 -10.88 -4.63 -6.68
N ALA A 65 -12.17 -4.36 -6.46
CA ALA A 65 -12.61 -3.21 -5.69
C ALA A 65 -12.10 -3.27 -4.23
N LEU A 66 -12.15 -4.44 -3.59
CA LEU A 66 -11.60 -4.64 -2.24
C LEU A 66 -10.07 -4.44 -2.21
N CYS A 67 -9.36 -4.93 -3.22
CA CYS A 67 -7.92 -4.69 -3.39
C CYS A 67 -7.60 -3.19 -3.50
N LEU A 68 -8.39 -2.45 -4.28
CA LEU A 68 -8.25 -1.00 -4.42
C LEU A 68 -8.54 -0.26 -3.11
N ILE A 69 -9.64 -0.59 -2.43
CA ILE A 69 -10.01 0.04 -1.16
C ILE A 69 -8.95 -0.23 -0.09
N GLY A 70 -8.49 -1.47 0.06
CA GLY A 70 -7.43 -1.83 1.00
C GLY A 70 -6.14 -1.03 0.77
N SER A 71 -5.83 -0.77 -0.50
CA SER A 71 -4.65 -0.01 -0.86
C SER A 71 -4.83 1.51 -0.69
N LEU A 72 -6.04 2.04 -0.91
CA LEU A 72 -6.38 3.43 -0.64
C LEU A 72 -6.33 3.73 0.87
N LEU A 73 -6.79 2.78 1.70
CA LEU A 73 -6.71 2.88 3.16
C LEU A 73 -5.27 2.83 3.70
N ALA A 74 -4.33 2.28 2.94
CA ALA A 74 -2.90 2.29 3.28
C ALA A 74 -2.21 3.63 2.96
N LEU A 75 -2.84 4.51 2.17
CA LEU A 75 -2.28 5.77 1.63
C LEU A 75 -2.11 6.93 2.64
N PRO A 76 -2.98 7.13 3.64
CA PRO A 76 -2.76 8.14 4.68
C PRO A 76 -1.53 7.86 5.56
N SER A 77 -1.11 6.60 5.60
CA SER A 77 -0.03 6.06 6.42
C SER A 77 1.33 6.73 6.15
N PRO A 78 1.84 6.78 4.89
CA PRO A 78 3.07 7.49 4.56
C PRO A 78 3.01 9.02 4.67
N GLY A 79 1.87 9.65 4.39
CA GLY A 79 1.74 11.11 4.45
C GLY A 79 2.05 11.63 5.85
N ASN A 80 1.58 10.93 6.88
CA ASN A 80 1.90 11.24 8.26
C ASN A 80 3.38 10.99 8.59
N ILE A 81 3.99 9.92 8.06
CA ILE A 81 5.41 9.61 8.29
C ILE A 81 6.33 10.72 7.73
N ILE A 82 6.02 11.27 6.55
CA ILE A 82 6.78 12.37 5.95
C ILE A 82 6.69 13.64 6.80
N LEU A 83 5.50 13.95 7.31
CA LEU A 83 5.29 15.09 8.21
C LEU A 83 6.13 14.95 9.49
N TYR A 84 6.12 13.76 10.09
CA TYR A 84 6.93 13.47 11.28
C TYR A 84 8.43 13.53 11.02
N MET A 85 8.91 13.03 9.87
CA MET A 85 10.32 13.18 9.47
C MET A 85 10.72 14.64 9.34
N THR A 86 9.85 15.45 8.74
CA THR A 86 10.12 16.88 8.52
C THR A 86 10.19 17.61 9.85
N ALA A 87 9.26 17.34 10.76
CA ALA A 87 9.27 17.90 12.12
C ALA A 87 10.55 17.51 12.88
N MET A 88 10.94 16.23 12.84
CA MET A 88 12.15 15.76 13.51
C MET A 88 13.43 16.40 12.94
N ARG A 89 13.49 16.57 11.62
CA ARG A 89 14.63 17.24 10.95
C ARG A 89 14.75 18.70 11.37
N ILE A 90 13.63 19.41 11.51
CA ILE A 90 13.61 20.80 12.00
C ILE A 90 14.06 20.86 13.45
N SER A 91 13.56 19.95 14.32
CA SER A 91 13.96 19.89 15.73
C SER A 91 15.46 19.56 15.90
N LEU A 92 16.07 18.80 14.99
CA LEU A 92 17.52 18.51 14.96
C LEU A 92 18.40 19.70 14.54
N GLN A 93 17.85 20.67 13.81
CA GLN A 93 18.58 21.89 13.42
C GLN A 93 18.54 22.97 14.50
N GLY A 94 17.67 22.84 15.51
CA GLY A 94 17.66 23.71 16.69
C GLY A 94 18.73 23.31 17.72
N GLU A 95 19.14 24.24 18.58
CA GLU A 95 20.12 23.99 19.66
C GLU A 95 19.62 23.02 20.76
N ASP A 96 18.32 22.74 20.82
CA ASP A 96 17.70 21.90 21.85
C ASP A 96 17.71 20.39 21.49
N ALA A 97 18.90 19.79 21.52
CA ALA A 97 19.10 18.37 21.24
C ALA A 97 18.24 17.44 22.13
N GLU A 98 17.97 17.82 23.38
CA GLU A 98 17.17 17.03 24.32
C GLU A 98 15.68 16.96 23.91
N LYS A 99 15.14 18.05 23.38
CA LYS A 99 13.77 18.12 22.88
C LYS A 99 13.60 17.26 21.63
N ALA A 100 14.58 17.29 20.73
CA ALA A 100 14.61 16.47 19.52
C ALA A 100 14.61 14.96 19.84
N ILE A 101 15.36 14.53 20.85
CA ILE A 101 15.39 13.11 21.29
C ILE A 101 14.01 12.66 21.80
N LYS A 102 13.34 13.50 22.60
CA LYS A 102 12.03 13.17 23.18
C LYS A 102 10.91 13.11 22.12
N GLU A 103 10.95 14.01 21.13
CA GLU A 103 10.06 13.97 19.97
C GLU A 103 10.37 12.79 19.04
N GLY A 104 11.66 12.43 18.89
CA GLY A 104 12.12 11.28 18.12
C GLY A 104 11.53 9.96 18.61
N ASP A 105 11.59 9.73 19.91
CA ASP A 105 11.07 8.50 20.54
C ASP A 105 9.56 8.34 20.37
N LYS A 106 8.81 9.44 20.55
CA LYS A 106 7.36 9.46 20.34
C LYS A 106 7.03 9.18 18.87
N THR A 107 7.79 9.78 17.96
CA THR A 107 7.65 9.58 16.52
C THR A 107 7.91 8.12 16.13
N MET A 108 8.96 7.50 16.66
CA MET A 108 9.25 6.10 16.33
C MET A 108 8.19 5.12 16.81
N LYS A 109 7.56 5.36 17.97
CA LYS A 109 6.41 4.54 18.40
C LYS A 109 5.22 4.63 17.43
N VAL A 110 4.92 5.83 16.92
CA VAL A 110 3.85 6.03 15.94
C VAL A 110 4.20 5.37 14.61
N ILE A 111 5.46 5.51 14.15
CA ILE A 111 5.94 4.88 12.92
C ILE A 111 5.84 3.36 13.03
N ASN A 112 6.31 2.75 14.12
CA ASN A 112 6.27 1.29 14.26
C ASN A 112 4.83 0.74 14.26
N LYS A 113 3.89 1.44 14.94
CA LYS A 113 2.46 1.10 14.89
C LYS A 113 1.89 1.20 13.47
N THR A 114 2.32 2.22 12.73
CA THR A 114 1.91 2.52 11.36
C THR A 114 2.45 1.48 10.38
N VAL A 115 3.71 1.09 10.52
CA VAL A 115 4.36 0.01 9.75
C VAL A 115 3.67 -1.33 9.98
N ASN A 116 3.31 -1.65 11.23
CA ASN A 116 2.62 -2.89 11.52
C ASN A 116 1.22 -2.94 10.87
N ARG A 117 0.51 -1.81 10.82
CA ARG A 117 -0.75 -1.71 10.06
C ARG A 117 -0.51 -1.89 8.56
N MET A 118 0.53 -1.29 8.00
CA MET A 118 0.87 -1.46 6.57
C MET A 118 1.11 -2.93 6.22
N LYS A 119 1.78 -3.72 7.07
CA LYS A 119 1.97 -5.17 6.83
C LYS A 119 0.64 -5.93 6.73
N ILE A 120 -0.34 -5.58 7.56
CA ILE A 120 -1.67 -6.19 7.51
C ILE A 120 -2.37 -5.84 6.20
N TYR A 121 -2.33 -4.56 5.80
CA TYR A 121 -2.93 -4.14 4.53
C TYR A 121 -2.24 -4.80 3.32
N ASP A 122 -0.91 -4.92 3.33
CA ASP A 122 -0.16 -5.60 2.27
C ASP A 122 -0.61 -7.06 2.10
N HIS A 123 -0.77 -7.80 3.20
CA HIS A 123 -1.31 -9.16 3.13
C HIS A 123 -2.72 -9.20 2.57
N VAL A 124 -3.63 -8.35 3.06
CA VAL A 124 -5.02 -8.29 2.56
C VAL A 124 -5.06 -7.99 1.07
N THR A 125 -4.28 -6.99 0.62
CA THR A 125 -4.18 -6.61 -0.79
C THR A 125 -3.66 -7.76 -1.65
N ARG A 126 -2.57 -8.44 -1.24
CA ARG A 126 -2.00 -9.56 -2.00
C ARG A 126 -2.97 -10.73 -2.12
N TYR A 127 -3.60 -11.14 -1.02
CA TYR A 127 -4.55 -12.26 -1.06
C TYR A 127 -5.81 -11.94 -1.87
N SER A 128 -6.33 -10.71 -1.75
CA SER A 128 -7.50 -10.27 -2.53
C SER A 128 -7.19 -10.21 -4.02
N PHE A 129 -6.00 -9.74 -4.38
CA PHE A 129 -5.55 -9.68 -5.77
C PHE A 129 -5.36 -11.08 -6.37
N LEU A 130 -4.69 -11.99 -5.65
CA LEU A 130 -4.52 -13.38 -6.09
C LEU A 130 -5.86 -14.09 -6.28
N ALA A 131 -6.78 -13.92 -5.33
CA ALA A 131 -8.14 -14.47 -5.44
C ALA A 131 -8.87 -13.93 -6.68
N GLY A 132 -8.76 -12.62 -6.95
CA GLY A 132 -9.32 -11.98 -8.15
C GLY A 132 -8.74 -12.54 -9.45
N ILE A 133 -7.43 -12.75 -9.53
CA ILE A 133 -6.78 -13.38 -10.70
C ILE A 133 -7.26 -14.81 -10.89
N ILE A 134 -7.31 -15.61 -9.84
CA ILE A 134 -7.72 -17.02 -9.93
C ILE A 134 -9.17 -17.12 -10.41
N ALA A 135 -10.08 -16.34 -9.83
CA ALA A 135 -11.48 -16.31 -10.25
C ALA A 135 -11.61 -15.91 -11.72
N PHE A 136 -10.84 -14.91 -12.16
CA PHE A 136 -10.81 -14.45 -13.54
C PHE A 136 -10.27 -15.49 -14.51
N LEU A 137 -9.20 -16.21 -14.16
CA LEU A 137 -8.64 -17.27 -15.01
C LEU A 137 -9.59 -18.45 -15.15
N ILE A 138 -10.29 -18.83 -14.07
CA ILE A 138 -11.32 -19.88 -14.12
C ILE A 138 -12.44 -19.46 -15.08
N PHE A 139 -12.90 -18.21 -14.99
CA PHE A 139 -13.91 -17.67 -15.88
C PHE A 139 -13.48 -17.67 -17.35
N ALA A 140 -12.27 -17.18 -17.62
CA ALA A 140 -11.70 -17.16 -18.96
C ALA A 140 -11.55 -18.57 -19.52
N GLY A 141 -11.12 -19.54 -18.70
CA GLY A 141 -11.03 -20.95 -19.09
C GLY A 141 -12.40 -21.52 -19.49
N ILE A 142 -13.42 -21.36 -18.65
CA ILE A 142 -14.77 -21.89 -18.94
C ILE A 142 -15.32 -21.30 -20.25
N ASN A 143 -15.14 -20.00 -20.50
CA ASN A 143 -15.61 -19.34 -21.72
C ASN A 143 -14.77 -19.60 -22.97
N PHE A 144 -13.57 -20.16 -22.85
CA PHE A 144 -12.73 -20.47 -24.02
C PHE A 144 -12.96 -21.90 -24.52
N PHE A 145 -13.43 -22.79 -23.64
CA PHE A 145 -13.67 -24.21 -23.95
C PHE A 145 -15.14 -24.56 -24.21
N ASN A 146 -16.08 -23.67 -23.89
CA ASN A 146 -17.48 -23.73 -24.33
C ASN A 146 -17.66 -22.91 -25.61
#